data_AF-A0A7V5KA36-F1
#
_entry.id   AF-A0A7V5KA36-F1
#
_cell.length_a   1.000
_cell.length_b   1.000
_cell.length_c   1.000
_cell.angle_alpha   90.00
_cell.angle_beta   90.00
_cell.angle_gamma   90.00
#
_symmetry.space_group_name_H-M   'P 1'
#
loop_
_entity.id
_entity.type
_entity.pdbx_description
1 polymer ?
#
loop_
_entity_poly.entity_id
_entity_poly.type
_entity_poly.pdbx_seq_one_letter_code
_entity_poly.pdbx_strand_id
1 'polypeptide(L)'
;MHLIYYTRLIWHNMRSVGLKKTNYRWFGRAISISLLVTLAIPLLLLSQEVRRPISDALDRGDTTRAISLLEEDIKVDPSFEYNYFILGRIYMKQKSYNAAMEQFEMAVKKNKKFYEGLYALGLVQLKLGKIDEAEKNFKTGLKKSKNMKAEFHNGIGLVYMA
;
A
#
# COMPACT_ATOMS: atom_id res chain seq x y z
N MET A 1 15.36 -20.68 -16.85
CA MET A 1 16.23 -21.30 -17.88
C MET A 1 15.71 -21.14 -19.32
N HIS A 2 14.38 -21.03 -19.56
CA HIS A 2 13.81 -20.85 -20.91
C HIS A 2 14.06 -19.48 -21.58
N LEU A 3 14.22 -18.40 -20.80
CA LEU A 3 14.38 -17.04 -21.35
C LEU A 3 15.66 -16.87 -22.20
N ILE A 4 16.73 -17.61 -21.87
CA ILE A 4 18.01 -17.60 -22.60
C ILE A 4 17.86 -18.31 -23.96
N TYR A 5 16.98 -19.32 -24.04
CA TYR A 5 16.74 -20.07 -25.27
C TYR A 5 15.93 -19.25 -26.29
N TYR A 6 14.86 -18.58 -25.82
CA TYR A 6 14.05 -17.70 -26.66
C TYR A 6 14.86 -16.50 -27.17
N THR A 7 15.69 -15.90 -26.32
CA THR A 7 16.57 -14.79 -26.75
C THR A 7 17.59 -15.26 -27.79
N ARG A 8 18.15 -16.48 -27.68
CA ARG A 8 19.11 -17.03 -28.65
C ARG A 8 18.48 -17.40 -30.01
N LEU A 9 17.25 -17.90 -30.01
CA LEU A 9 16.50 -18.23 -31.23
C LEU A 9 16.05 -16.97 -31.98
N ILE A 10 15.56 -15.96 -31.25
CA ILE A 10 15.25 -14.63 -31.80
C ILE A 10 16.50 -13.98 -32.39
N TRP A 11 17.66 -14.15 -31.73
CA TRP A 11 18.97 -13.69 -32.23
C TRP A 11 19.43 -14.36 -33.53
N HIS A 12 19.15 -15.67 -33.69
CA HIS A 12 19.52 -16.40 -34.91
C HIS A 12 18.66 -15.96 -36.10
N ASN A 13 17.35 -15.79 -35.88
CA ASN A 13 16.39 -15.46 -36.94
C ASN A 13 16.43 -13.98 -37.38
N MET A 14 16.90 -13.05 -36.53
CA MET A 14 17.03 -11.63 -36.90
C MET A 14 18.29 -11.31 -37.72
N ARG A 15 19.29 -12.21 -37.71
CA ARG A 15 20.57 -12.03 -38.43
C ARG A 15 20.44 -12.27 -39.94
N SER A 16 19.43 -13.04 -40.37
CA SER A 16 19.13 -13.32 -41.78
C SER A 16 18.47 -12.14 -42.51
N VAL A 17 17.98 -11.13 -41.79
CA VAL A 17 17.21 -9.98 -42.33
C VAL A 17 18.09 -8.76 -42.66
N GLY A 18 19.42 -8.84 -42.53
CA GLY A 18 20.35 -7.84 -43.07
C GLY A 18 20.41 -6.47 -42.36
N LEU A 19 19.81 -6.31 -41.18
CA LEU A 19 19.82 -5.04 -40.43
C LEU A 19 21.20 -4.74 -39.82
N LYS A 20 21.61 -3.45 -39.73
CA LYS A 20 22.92 -3.04 -39.18
C LYS A 20 23.01 -3.26 -37.67
N LYS A 21 24.20 -3.64 -37.17
CA LYS A 21 24.48 -4.04 -35.76
C LYS A 21 24.03 -3.01 -34.70
N THR A 22 23.96 -1.74 -35.07
CA THR A 22 23.49 -0.61 -34.24
C THR A 22 21.98 -0.61 -33.99
N ASN A 23 21.17 -1.11 -34.93
CA ASN A 23 19.72 -1.15 -34.77
C ASN A 23 19.28 -2.18 -33.72
N TYR A 24 19.99 -3.31 -33.57
CA TYR A 24 19.59 -4.40 -32.67
C TYR A 24 19.56 -4.02 -31.18
N ARG A 25 20.42 -3.07 -30.75
CA ARG A 25 20.42 -2.61 -29.35
C ARG A 25 19.16 -1.84 -28.97
N TRP A 26 18.61 -1.06 -29.92
CA TRP A 26 17.37 -0.31 -29.70
C TRP A 26 16.14 -1.22 -29.84
N PHE A 27 16.14 -2.14 -30.82
CA PHE A 27 15.09 -3.14 -30.97
C PHE A 27 14.97 -4.08 -29.75
N GLY A 28 16.09 -4.56 -29.21
CA GLY A 28 16.07 -5.39 -27.99
C GLY A 28 15.49 -4.64 -26.78
N ARG A 29 15.80 -3.34 -26.62
CA ARG A 29 15.20 -2.51 -25.57
C ARG A 29 13.70 -2.29 -25.78
N ALA A 30 13.28 -2.05 -27.02
CA ALA A 30 11.87 -1.85 -27.37
C ALA A 30 11.02 -3.11 -27.08
N ILE A 31 11.53 -4.29 -27.43
CA ILE A 31 10.86 -5.56 -27.12
C ILE A 31 10.77 -5.77 -25.60
N SER A 32 11.86 -5.53 -24.86
CA SER A 32 11.85 -5.67 -23.39
C SER A 32 10.87 -4.71 -22.72
N ILE A 33 10.78 -3.46 -23.17
CA ILE A 33 9.82 -2.48 -22.66
C ILE A 33 8.39 -2.91 -22.99
N SER A 34 8.14 -3.33 -24.23
CA SER A 34 6.82 -3.82 -24.65
C SER A 34 6.36 -5.02 -23.80
N LEU A 35 7.25 -5.97 -23.55
CA LEU A 35 6.96 -7.16 -22.76
C LEU A 35 6.71 -6.83 -21.28
N LEU A 36 7.48 -5.88 -20.72
CA LEU A 36 7.24 -5.36 -19.37
C LEU A 36 5.89 -4.65 -19.26
N VAL A 37 5.56 -3.78 -20.23
CA VAL A 37 4.28 -3.05 -20.25
C VAL A 37 3.10 -4.02 -20.39
N THR A 38 3.23 -5.02 -21.26
CA THR A 38 2.18 -6.03 -21.50
C THR A 38 1.94 -6.92 -20.28
N LEU A 39 2.97 -7.18 -19.44
CA LEU A 39 2.80 -7.94 -18.19
C LEU A 39 2.40 -7.07 -17.00
N ALA A 40 2.87 -5.82 -16.96
CA ALA A 40 2.60 -4.89 -15.86
C ALA A 40 1.18 -4.30 -15.92
N ILE A 41 0.63 -4.05 -17.12
CA ILE A 41 -0.72 -3.49 -17.26
C ILE A 41 -1.80 -4.46 -16.72
N PRO A 42 -1.82 -5.76 -17.09
CA PRO A 42 -2.79 -6.69 -16.54
C PRO A 42 -2.63 -6.87 -15.03
N LEU A 43 -1.39 -6.90 -14.51
CA LEU A 43 -1.14 -6.97 -13.08
C LEU A 43 -1.68 -5.73 -12.34
N LEU A 44 -1.50 -4.55 -12.94
CA LEU A 44 -2.05 -3.29 -12.43
C LEU A 44 -3.57 -3.30 -12.46
N LEU A 45 -4.19 -3.72 -13.57
CA LEU A 45 -5.66 -3.82 -13.68
C LEU A 45 -6.24 -4.84 -12.70
N LEU A 46 -5.60 -5.99 -12.54
CA LEU A 46 -6.00 -7.02 -11.57
C LEU A 46 -5.98 -6.45 -10.14
N SER A 47 -4.95 -5.67 -9.78
CA SER A 47 -4.89 -5.00 -8.47
C SER A 47 -5.96 -3.92 -8.28
N GLN A 48 -6.39 -3.27 -9.37
CA GLN A 48 -7.45 -2.26 -9.31
C GLN A 48 -8.82 -2.91 -9.16
N GLU A 49 -9.05 -4.03 -9.82
CA GLU A 49 -10.31 -4.77 -9.79
C GLU A 49 -10.60 -5.35 -8.40
N VAL A 50 -9.58 -5.80 -7.67
CA VAL A 50 -9.67 -6.20 -6.25
C VAL A 50 -10.00 -5.00 -5.33
N ARG A 51 -9.52 -3.80 -5.65
CA ARG A 51 -9.74 -2.59 -4.83
C ARG A 51 -11.12 -1.95 -5.05
N ARG A 52 -11.72 -2.11 -6.23
CA ARG A 52 -13.06 -1.57 -6.55
C ARG A 52 -14.17 -1.99 -5.57
N PRO A 53 -14.36 -3.27 -5.22
CA PRO A 53 -15.48 -3.68 -4.38
C PRO A 53 -15.42 -3.08 -2.97
N ILE A 54 -14.23 -2.88 -2.41
CA ILE A 54 -14.06 -2.24 -1.08
C ILE A 54 -14.43 -0.75 -1.16
N SER A 55 -13.94 -0.02 -2.16
CA SER A 55 -14.28 1.40 -2.34
C SER A 55 -15.79 1.57 -2.51
N ASP A 56 -16.40 0.79 -3.39
CA ASP A 56 -17.83 0.89 -3.67
C ASP A 56 -18.69 0.55 -2.43
N ALA A 57 -18.24 -0.38 -1.59
CA ALA A 57 -18.92 -0.70 -0.33
C ALA A 57 -18.79 0.47 0.67
N LEU A 58 -17.60 1.08 0.78
CA LEU A 58 -17.36 2.25 1.62
C LEU A 58 -18.17 3.48 1.17
N ASP A 59 -18.27 3.71 -0.14
CA ASP A 59 -19.00 4.83 -0.73
C ASP A 59 -20.51 4.71 -0.51
N ARG A 60 -21.02 3.47 -0.49
CA ARG A 60 -22.41 3.15 -0.14
C ARG A 60 -22.67 3.12 1.37
N GLY A 61 -21.64 3.26 2.20
CA GLY A 61 -21.74 3.14 3.66
C GLY A 61 -21.98 1.72 4.16
N ASP A 62 -21.85 0.71 3.29
CA ASP A 62 -21.98 -0.70 3.64
C ASP A 62 -20.69 -1.19 4.33
N THR A 63 -20.54 -0.80 5.59
CA THR A 63 -19.34 -1.13 6.37
C THR A 63 -19.20 -2.62 6.63
N THR A 64 -20.30 -3.37 6.71
CA THR A 64 -20.28 -4.82 6.95
C THR A 64 -19.64 -5.53 5.77
N ARG A 65 -20.09 -5.21 4.55
CA ARG A 65 -19.49 -5.77 3.34
C ARG A 65 -18.04 -5.34 3.17
N ALA A 66 -17.72 -4.06 3.45
CA ALA A 66 -16.34 -3.58 3.36
C ALA A 66 -15.40 -4.33 4.32
N ILE A 67 -15.84 -4.60 5.56
CA ILE A 67 -15.05 -5.39 6.53
C ILE A 67 -14.83 -6.81 6.01
N SER A 68 -15.89 -7.49 5.55
CA SER A 68 -15.78 -8.86 5.02
C SER A 68 -14.76 -8.96 3.88
N LEU A 69 -14.81 -8.03 2.93
CA LEU A 69 -13.87 -7.98 1.81
C LEU A 69 -12.44 -7.72 2.27
N LEU A 70 -12.24 -6.82 3.23
CA LEU A 70 -10.91 -6.54 3.79
C LEU A 70 -10.34 -7.75 4.55
N GLU A 71 -11.17 -8.50 5.26
CA GLU A 71 -10.76 -9.73 5.95
C GLU A 71 -10.37 -10.84 4.97
N GLU A 72 -11.09 -10.96 3.85
CA GLU A 72 -10.70 -11.84 2.74
C GLU A 72 -9.36 -11.42 2.13
N ASP A 73 -9.19 -10.13 1.83
CA ASP A 73 -7.93 -9.61 1.28
C ASP A 73 -6.76 -9.83 2.25
N ILE A 74 -6.97 -9.71 3.56
CA ILE A 74 -5.95 -9.99 4.58
C ILE A 74 -5.57 -11.47 4.61
N LYS A 75 -6.51 -12.40 4.35
CA LYS A 75 -6.20 -13.83 4.24
C LYS A 75 -5.33 -14.12 3.03
N VAL A 76 -5.55 -13.39 1.93
CA VAL A 76 -4.78 -13.54 0.67
C VAL A 76 -3.39 -12.91 0.80
N ASP A 77 -3.33 -11.66 1.25
CA ASP A 77 -2.08 -10.93 1.49
C ASP A 77 -2.08 -10.30 2.90
N PRO A 78 -1.56 -11.00 3.90
CA PRO A 78 -1.47 -10.48 5.26
C PRO A 78 -0.34 -9.45 5.42
N SER A 79 0.45 -9.15 4.39
CA SER A 79 1.55 -8.18 4.46
C SER A 79 1.11 -6.77 4.12
N PHE A 80 -0.04 -6.61 3.47
CA PHE A 80 -0.50 -5.32 2.99
C PHE A 80 -1.11 -4.46 4.11
N GLU A 81 -0.37 -3.45 4.55
CA GLU A 81 -0.71 -2.58 5.67
C GLU A 81 -2.00 -1.79 5.47
N TYR A 82 -2.35 -1.49 4.21
CA TYR A 82 -3.48 -0.62 3.89
C TYR A 82 -4.82 -1.27 4.24
N ASN A 83 -4.92 -2.60 4.20
CA ASN A 83 -6.14 -3.31 4.56
C ASN A 83 -6.45 -3.15 6.06
N TYR A 84 -5.44 -3.36 6.90
CA TYR A 84 -5.53 -3.10 8.34
C TYR A 84 -5.84 -1.62 8.63
N PHE A 85 -5.22 -0.70 7.88
CA PHE A 85 -5.50 0.73 8.03
C PHE A 85 -6.95 1.10 7.69
N ILE A 86 -7.51 0.57 6.60
CA ILE A 86 -8.92 0.81 6.25
C ILE A 86 -9.84 0.21 7.32
N LEU A 87 -9.61 -1.03 7.76
CA LEU A 87 -10.37 -1.63 8.87
C LEU A 87 -10.34 -0.76 10.11
N GLY A 88 -9.15 -0.28 10.50
CA GLY A 88 -8.99 0.65 11.61
C GLY A 88 -9.81 1.94 11.43
N ARG A 89 -9.83 2.52 10.22
CA ARG A 89 -10.67 3.69 9.91
C ARG A 89 -12.16 3.40 10.00
N ILE A 90 -12.61 2.23 9.56
CA ILE A 90 -14.02 1.80 9.68
C ILE A 90 -14.39 1.71 11.17
N TYR A 91 -13.59 1.01 11.98
CA TYR A 91 -13.83 0.90 13.42
C TYR A 91 -13.75 2.24 14.14
N MET A 92 -12.85 3.13 13.71
CA MET A 92 -12.74 4.50 14.26
C MET A 92 -14.03 5.29 14.00
N LYS A 93 -14.62 5.19 12.81
CA LYS A 93 -15.92 5.82 12.48
C LYS A 93 -17.07 5.24 13.31
N GLN A 94 -17.03 3.93 13.59
CA GLN A 94 -17.98 3.24 14.46
C GLN A 94 -17.77 3.51 15.95
N LYS A 95 -16.73 4.30 16.32
CA LYS A 95 -16.30 4.55 17.72
C LYS A 95 -15.85 3.29 18.47
N SER A 96 -15.59 2.20 17.76
CA SER A 96 -14.99 0.97 18.27
C SER A 96 -13.48 1.15 18.44
N TYR A 97 -13.08 2.03 19.37
CA TYR A 97 -11.70 2.53 19.47
C TYR A 97 -10.67 1.44 19.78
N ASN A 98 -11.00 0.43 20.60
CA ASN A 98 -10.10 -0.69 20.87
C ASN A 98 -9.83 -1.52 19.61
N ALA A 99 -10.88 -1.85 18.84
CA ALA A 99 -10.72 -2.57 17.57
C ALA A 99 -9.94 -1.72 16.56
N ALA A 100 -10.21 -0.42 16.47
CA ALA A 100 -9.47 0.49 15.61
C ALA A 100 -7.97 0.53 15.97
N MET A 101 -7.64 0.59 17.26
CA MET A 101 -6.26 0.57 17.74
C MET A 101 -5.54 -0.71 17.33
N GLU A 102 -6.14 -1.89 17.54
CA GLU A 102 -5.56 -3.17 17.13
C GLU A 102 -5.24 -3.21 15.63
N GLN A 103 -6.17 -2.74 14.79
CA GLN A 103 -5.95 -2.72 13.35
C GLN A 103 -4.87 -1.70 12.93
N PHE A 104 -4.80 -0.52 13.56
CA PHE A 104 -3.72 0.44 13.29
C PHE A 104 -2.35 -0.06 13.78
N GLU A 105 -2.28 -0.74 14.91
CA GLU A 105 -1.06 -1.41 15.39
C GLU A 105 -0.59 -2.46 14.38
N MET A 106 -1.52 -3.26 13.85
CA MET A 106 -1.21 -4.22 12.79
C MET A 106 -0.69 -3.53 11.53
N ALA A 107 -1.32 -2.44 11.07
CA ALA A 107 -0.83 -1.68 9.91
C ALA A 107 0.63 -1.21 10.10
N VAL A 108 0.95 -0.62 11.26
CA VAL A 108 2.31 -0.16 11.59
C VAL A 108 3.28 -1.33 11.75
N LYS A 109 2.83 -2.47 12.25
CA LYS A 109 3.63 -3.70 12.37
C LYS A 109 4.00 -4.27 11.01
N LYS A 110 3.06 -4.26 10.04
CA LYS A 110 3.32 -4.73 8.67
C LYS A 110 4.27 -3.82 7.93
N ASN A 111 4.08 -2.50 8.03
CA ASN A 111 4.98 -1.52 7.45
C ASN A 111 5.40 -0.45 8.47
N LYS A 112 6.62 -0.59 8.99
CA LYS A 112 7.22 0.34 9.97
C LYS A 112 7.41 1.77 9.45
N LYS A 113 7.28 2.01 8.14
CA LYS A 113 7.36 3.33 7.49
C LYS A 113 5.99 3.84 7.02
N PHE A 114 4.90 3.17 7.39
CA PHE A 114 3.54 3.62 7.10
C PHE A 114 3.11 4.67 8.12
N TYR A 115 3.47 5.92 7.85
CA TYR A 115 3.31 7.03 8.80
C TYR A 115 1.86 7.46 8.96
N GLU A 116 1.01 7.24 7.95
CA GLU A 116 -0.44 7.44 8.02
C GLU A 116 -1.06 6.51 9.07
N GLY A 117 -0.64 5.24 9.11
CA GLY A 117 -1.05 4.29 10.14
C GLY A 117 -0.52 4.67 11.52
N LEU A 118 0.73 5.14 11.63
CA LEU A 118 1.31 5.61 12.89
C LEU A 118 0.57 6.84 13.45
N TYR A 119 0.20 7.78 12.58
CA TYR A 119 -0.59 8.94 12.95
C TYR A 119 -1.99 8.55 13.41
N ALA A 120 -2.67 7.66 12.66
CA ALA A 120 -3.99 7.16 13.05
C ALA A 120 -3.97 6.38 14.37
N LEU A 121 -2.90 5.62 14.64
CA LEU A 121 -2.69 4.97 15.93
C LEU A 121 -2.61 5.99 17.08
N GLY A 122 -1.85 7.06 16.92
CA GLY A 122 -1.80 8.14 17.90
C GLY A 122 -3.17 8.80 18.13
N LEU A 123 -3.94 9.03 17.06
CA LEU A 123 -5.27 9.61 17.17
C LEU A 123 -6.26 8.72 17.93
N VAL A 124 -6.25 7.40 17.69
CA VAL A 124 -7.13 6.50 18.43
C VAL A 124 -6.68 6.30 19.88
N GLN A 125 -5.37 6.34 20.14
CA GLN A 125 -4.82 6.33 21.50
C GLN A 125 -5.30 7.54 22.31
N LEU A 126 -5.35 8.74 21.70
CA LEU A 126 -5.98 9.90 22.33
C LEU A 126 -7.46 9.65 22.66
N LYS A 127 -8.22 9.03 21.75
CA LYS A 127 -9.64 8.68 22.03
C LYS A 127 -9.80 7.67 23.16
N LEU A 128 -8.79 6.84 23.39
CA LEU A 128 -8.75 5.86 24.48
C LEU A 128 -8.13 6.42 25.78
N GLY A 129 -7.74 7.71 25.82
CA GLY A 129 -7.06 8.30 26.98
C GLY A 129 -5.61 7.85 27.18
N LYS A 130 -5.03 7.18 26.18
CA LYS A 130 -3.64 6.69 26.19
C LYS A 130 -2.67 7.79 25.74
N ILE A 131 -2.65 8.88 26.51
CA ILE A 131 -2.00 10.15 26.14
C ILE A 131 -0.48 9.98 25.94
N ASP A 132 0.20 9.29 26.86
CA ASP A 132 1.66 9.07 26.78
C ASP A 132 2.08 8.28 25.54
N GLU A 133 1.28 7.28 25.18
CA GLU A 133 1.53 6.41 24.03
C GLU A 133 1.31 7.19 22.71
N ALA A 134 0.25 8.01 22.66
CA ALA A 134 -0.02 8.89 21.54
C ALA A 134 1.12 9.91 21.34
N GLU A 135 1.59 10.55 22.42
CA GLU A 135 2.69 11.51 22.37
C GLU A 135 3.96 10.87 21.82
N LYS A 136 4.32 9.69 22.32
CA LYS A 136 5.48 8.93 21.85
C LYS A 136 5.38 8.60 20.35
N ASN A 137 4.20 8.18 19.89
CA ASN A 137 3.98 7.88 18.49
C ASN A 137 4.09 9.13 17.62
N PHE A 138 3.50 10.26 18.04
CA PHE A 138 3.61 11.50 17.27
C PHE A 138 5.03 12.06 17.24
N LYS A 139 5.77 12.06 18.35
CA LYS A 139 7.19 12.45 18.38
C LYS A 139 8.05 11.57 17.46
N THR A 140 7.76 10.26 17.44
CA THR A 140 8.45 9.32 16.54
C THR A 140 8.17 9.64 15.07
N GLY A 141 6.90 9.88 14.74
CA GLY A 141 6.47 10.28 13.41
C GLY A 141 7.09 11.59 12.96
N LEU A 142 7.12 12.60 13.83
CA LEU A 142 7.72 13.90 13.56
C LEU A 142 9.21 13.79 13.20
N LYS A 143 9.95 12.93 13.93
CA LYS A 143 11.38 12.73 13.70
C LYS A 143 11.67 11.96 12.40
N LYS A 144 10.83 10.98 12.05
CA LYS A 144 11.13 10.01 10.98
C LYS A 144 10.43 10.30 9.65
N SER A 145 9.26 10.92 9.68
CA SER A 145 8.51 11.27 8.48
C SER A 145 9.13 12.49 7.81
N LYS A 146 9.34 12.41 6.49
CA LYS A 146 9.79 13.55 5.69
C LYS A 146 8.61 14.46 5.30
N ASN A 147 7.44 13.86 5.07
CA ASN A 147 6.33 14.52 4.40
C ASN A 147 5.14 14.81 5.32
N MET A 148 5.07 14.19 6.51
CA MET A 148 3.93 14.34 7.43
C MET A 148 4.28 15.09 8.73
N LYS A 149 5.34 15.92 8.70
CA LYS A 149 5.80 16.60 9.92
C LYS A 149 4.74 17.53 10.51
N ALA A 150 3.95 18.19 9.66
CA ALA A 150 2.89 19.11 10.08
C ALA A 150 1.78 18.36 10.85
N GLU A 151 1.35 17.22 10.33
CA GLU A 151 0.34 16.36 10.94
C GLU A 151 0.81 15.86 12.30
N PHE A 152 2.07 15.42 12.40
CA PHE A 152 2.64 14.98 13.67
C PHE A 152 2.82 16.12 14.67
N HIS A 153 3.20 17.32 14.22
CA HIS A 153 3.20 18.52 15.08
C HIS A 153 1.80 18.85 15.60
N ASN A 154 0.78 18.79 14.74
CA ASN A 154 -0.62 18.98 15.15
C ASN A 154 -1.07 17.91 16.14
N GLY A 155 -0.67 16.65 15.93
CA GLY A 155 -0.94 15.54 16.85
C GLY A 155 -0.37 15.77 18.25
N ILE A 156 0.86 16.30 18.35
CA ILE A 156 1.45 16.71 19.63
C ILE A 156 0.67 17.88 20.26
N GLY A 157 0.19 18.83 19.45
CA GLY A 157 -0.71 19.87 19.91
C GLY A 157 -1.98 19.30 20.56
N LEU A 158 -2.59 18.29 19.93
CA LEU A 158 -3.78 17.61 20.48
C LEU A 158 -3.48 16.88 21.80
N VAL A 159 -2.29 16.29 21.95
CA VAL A 159 -1.86 15.65 23.22
C VAL A 159 -1.88 16.66 24.37
N TYR A 160 -1.32 17.85 24.18
CA TYR A 160 -1.24 18.85 25.25
C TYR A 160 -2.57 19.59 25.51
N MET A 161 -3.59 19.36 24.67
CA MET A 161 -4.93 19.90 24.86
C MET A 161 -5.91 18.86 25.45
N ALA A 162 -5.52 17.59 25.52
CA ALA A 162 -6.35 16.47 26.01
C ALA A 162 -6.23 16.32 27.54
#